data_AF-A0A812PKN4-F1
#
_entry.id   AF-A0A812PKN4-F1
#
_cell.length_a   1.000
_cell.length_b   1.000
_cell.length_c   1.000
_cell.angle_alpha   90.00
_cell.angle_beta   90.00
_cell.angle_gamma   90.00
#
_symmetry.space_group_name_H-M   'P 1'
#
loop_
_entity.id
_entity.type
_entity.pdbx_description
1 polymer ?
#
loop_
_entity_poly.entity_id
_entity_poly.type
_entity_poly.pdbx_seq_one_letter_code
_entity_poly.pdbx_strand_id
1 'polypeptide(L)'
;MPITAEQFATTLENMTRAWEALPEEQRLPKDEEKSFFDDCQQTCEEMIARWHSGESSHPDREILAAEYPDSEAGKRKLQLDLFSPDVKDDPFVQAADLKLRLIKYTAPPRQKNI
;
A
#
# COMPACT_ATOMS: atom_id res chain seq x y z
N MET A 1 15.92 10.57 4.07
CA MET A 1 15.20 11.18 2.93
C MET A 1 13.81 10.59 2.93
N PRO A 2 12.75 11.41 3.03
CA PRO A 2 11.38 10.91 3.02
C PRO A 2 11.09 10.23 1.68
N ILE A 3 10.19 9.24 1.70
CA ILE A 3 9.68 8.57 0.52
C ILE A 3 9.09 9.60 -0.46
N THR A 4 9.37 9.43 -1.74
CA THR A 4 8.82 10.28 -2.80
C THR A 4 7.50 9.72 -3.34
N ALA A 5 6.74 10.54 -4.06
CA ALA A 5 5.53 10.09 -4.75
C ALA A 5 5.80 8.93 -5.72
N GLU A 6 6.92 8.97 -6.45
CA GLU A 6 7.32 7.91 -7.39
C GLU A 6 7.61 6.57 -6.68
N GLN A 7 8.34 6.62 -5.56
CA GLN A 7 8.63 5.43 -4.75
C GLN A 7 7.34 4.85 -4.15
N PHE A 8 6.44 5.72 -3.70
CA PHE A 8 5.18 5.25 -3.16
C PHE A 8 4.26 4.66 -4.24
N ALA A 9 4.13 5.33 -5.39
CA ALA A 9 3.38 4.81 -6.54
C ALA A 9 3.92 3.43 -6.99
N THR A 10 5.25 3.27 -7.07
CA THR A 10 5.90 1.97 -7.36
C THR A 10 5.51 0.90 -6.33
N THR A 11 5.40 1.28 -5.06
CA THR A 11 4.96 0.36 -4.01
C THR A 11 3.51 -0.07 -4.22
N LEU A 12 2.60 0.86 -4.49
CA LEU A 12 1.19 0.58 -4.77
C LEU A 12 1.01 -0.27 -6.04
N GLU A 13 1.83 -0.07 -7.07
CA GLU A 13 1.83 -0.90 -8.27
C GLU A 13 2.28 -2.34 -7.99
N ASN A 14 3.34 -2.53 -7.20
CA ASN A 14 3.78 -3.87 -6.81
C ASN A 14 2.72 -4.61 -6.00
N MET A 15 2.04 -3.90 -5.10
CA MET A 15 0.88 -4.45 -4.37
C MET A 15 -0.26 -4.81 -5.32
N THR A 16 -0.55 -3.95 -6.29
CA THR A 16 -1.59 -4.22 -7.30
C THR A 16 -1.28 -5.50 -8.06
N ARG A 17 -0.05 -5.70 -8.53
CA ARG A 17 0.37 -6.92 -9.23
C ARG A 17 0.22 -8.17 -8.36
N ALA A 18 0.49 -8.06 -7.05
CA ALA A 18 0.28 -9.16 -6.13
C ALA A 18 -1.21 -9.54 -6.01
N TRP A 19 -2.12 -8.55 -6.01
CA TRP A 19 -3.57 -8.81 -6.03
C TRP A 19 -4.06 -9.32 -7.39
N GLU A 20 -3.51 -8.83 -8.50
CA GLU A 20 -3.82 -9.31 -9.86
C GLU A 20 -3.50 -10.82 -10.00
N ALA A 21 -2.45 -11.30 -9.32
CA ALA A 21 -2.07 -12.70 -9.31
C ALA A 21 -3.02 -13.62 -8.51
N LEU A 22 -3.87 -13.05 -7.65
CA LEU A 22 -4.88 -13.80 -6.89
C LEU A 22 -6.16 -13.98 -7.71
N PRO A 23 -6.82 -15.16 -7.66
CA PRO A 23 -8.18 -15.35 -8.16
C PRO A 23 -9.16 -14.37 -7.52
N GLU A 24 -10.19 -13.93 -8.26
CA GLU A 24 -11.14 -12.90 -7.80
C GLU A 24 -11.85 -13.28 -6.48
N GLU A 25 -12.11 -14.57 -6.26
CA GLU A 25 -12.79 -15.08 -5.06
C GLU A 25 -11.93 -14.97 -3.79
N GLN A 26 -10.61 -14.84 -3.94
CA GLN A 26 -9.66 -14.64 -2.85
C GLN A 26 -9.37 -13.15 -2.59
N ARG A 27 -9.96 -12.26 -3.39
CA ARG A 27 -9.86 -10.81 -3.20
C ARG A 27 -10.86 -10.31 -2.16
N LEU A 28 -10.86 -9.01 -1.91
CA LEU A 28 -11.77 -8.43 -0.93
C LEU A 28 -13.12 -8.10 -1.55
N PRO A 29 -14.21 -8.14 -0.76
CA PRO A 29 -15.53 -7.76 -1.21
C PRO A 29 -15.59 -6.32 -1.69
N LYS A 30 -16.32 -6.06 -2.77
CA LYS A 30 -16.46 -4.71 -3.33
C LYS A 30 -17.07 -3.69 -2.37
N ASP A 31 -17.94 -4.11 -1.46
CA ASP A 31 -18.57 -3.27 -0.45
C ASP A 31 -17.63 -2.92 0.73
N GLU A 32 -16.45 -3.54 0.79
CA GLU A 32 -15.38 -3.21 1.74
C GLU A 32 -14.32 -2.28 1.10
N GLU A 33 -14.57 -1.70 -0.09
CA GLU A 33 -13.62 -0.83 -0.78
C GLU A 33 -13.14 0.34 0.10
N LYS A 34 -11.82 0.46 0.23
CA LYS A 34 -11.15 1.53 0.95
C LYS A 34 -9.92 1.99 0.19
N SER A 35 -9.65 3.29 0.18
CA SER A 35 -8.37 3.85 -0.26
C SER A 35 -7.28 3.45 0.72
N PHE A 36 -6.03 3.41 0.24
CA PHE A 36 -4.87 3.33 1.11
C PHE A 36 -4.95 4.40 2.22
N PHE A 37 -5.39 5.62 1.88
CA PHE A 37 -5.44 6.74 2.83
C PHE A 37 -6.59 6.66 3.84
N ASP A 38 -7.55 5.73 3.67
CA ASP A 38 -8.63 5.53 4.64
C ASP A 38 -8.16 4.65 5.82
N ASP A 39 -7.26 3.70 5.57
CA ASP A 39 -6.79 2.71 6.56
C ASP A 39 -5.40 2.17 6.17
N CYS A 40 -4.36 2.99 6.38
CA CYS A 40 -2.99 2.68 5.94
C CYS A 40 -2.14 1.95 6.98
N GLN A 41 -2.58 1.83 8.25
CA GLN A 41 -1.68 1.47 9.35
C GLN A 41 -1.08 0.07 9.16
N GLN A 42 -1.94 -0.93 8.91
CA GLN A 42 -1.50 -2.29 8.65
C GLN A 42 -0.65 -2.36 7.37
N THR A 43 -1.03 -1.62 6.33
CA THR A 43 -0.27 -1.63 5.07
C THR A 43 1.10 -0.97 5.23
N CYS A 44 1.24 0.09 6.02
CA CYS A 44 2.53 0.70 6.34
C CYS A 44 3.44 -0.28 7.09
N GLU A 45 2.89 -1.05 8.02
CA GLU A 45 3.61 -2.12 8.71
C GLU A 45 4.09 -3.20 7.74
N GLU A 46 3.22 -3.68 6.85
CA GLU A 46 3.57 -4.67 5.84
C GLU A 46 4.65 -4.14 4.87
N MET A 47 4.56 -2.86 4.46
CA MET A 47 5.56 -2.22 3.60
C MET A 47 6.94 -2.20 4.27
N ILE A 48 7.00 -1.73 5.52
CA ILE A 48 8.24 -1.67 6.28
C ILE A 48 8.82 -3.08 6.48
N ALA A 49 8.02 -4.03 6.95
CA ALA A 49 8.45 -5.41 7.16
C ALA A 49 9.05 -6.02 5.88
N ARG A 50 8.44 -5.78 4.71
CA ARG A 50 8.94 -6.27 3.42
C ARG A 50 10.23 -5.60 2.95
N TRP A 51 10.43 -4.31 3.26
CA TRP A 51 11.68 -3.63 2.97
C TRP A 51 12.84 -4.21 3.80
N HIS A 52 12.58 -4.51 5.08
CA HIS A 52 13.57 -5.09 5.99
C HIS A 52 13.83 -6.59 5.78
N SER A 53 12.80 -7.37 5.40
CA SER A 53 12.95 -8.82 5.15
C SER A 53 13.65 -9.15 3.83
N GLY A 54 13.73 -8.19 2.90
CA GLY A 54 14.24 -8.40 1.55
C GLY A 54 13.24 -9.10 0.62
N GLU A 55 11.99 -9.27 1.03
CA GLU A 55 10.90 -9.78 0.18
C GLU A 55 10.35 -8.71 -0.78
N SER A 56 10.58 -7.44 -0.49
CA SER A 56 10.18 -6.35 -1.38
C SER A 56 11.01 -6.36 -2.67
N SER A 57 10.31 -6.30 -3.81
CA SER A 57 10.90 -6.07 -5.14
C SER A 57 11.14 -4.59 -5.44
N HIS A 58 10.94 -3.69 -4.48
CA HIS A 58 11.14 -2.26 -4.66
C HIS A 58 12.64 -1.95 -4.87
N PRO A 59 13.02 -1.20 -5.93
CA PRO A 59 14.44 -0.92 -6.22
C PRO A 59 15.12 -0.18 -5.06
N ASP A 60 14.42 0.77 -4.43
CA ASP A 60 14.95 1.55 -3.31
C ASP A 60 14.72 0.94 -1.92
N ARG A 61 14.38 -0.36 -1.82
CA ARG A 61 14.01 -0.99 -0.55
C ARG A 61 15.05 -0.79 0.57
N GLU A 62 16.34 -0.80 0.24
CA GLU A 62 17.41 -0.64 1.23
C GLU A 62 17.45 0.79 1.78
N ILE A 63 17.22 1.77 0.92
CA ILE A 63 17.13 3.19 1.29
C ILE A 63 15.88 3.41 2.15
N LEU A 64 14.74 2.83 1.75
CA LEU A 64 13.48 2.92 2.49
C LEU A 64 13.56 2.21 3.85
N ALA A 65 14.19 1.04 3.94
CA ALA A 65 14.43 0.34 5.20
C ALA A 65 15.32 1.14 6.16
N ALA A 66 16.34 1.82 5.62
CA ALA A 66 17.22 2.69 6.42
C ALA A 66 16.46 3.93 6.93
N GLU A 67 15.57 4.50 6.13
CA GLU A 67 14.77 5.68 6.50
C GLU A 67 13.63 5.35 7.49
N TYR A 68 13.03 4.18 7.35
CA TYR A 68 11.88 3.73 8.11
C TYR A 68 12.22 2.45 8.88
N PRO A 69 12.74 2.56 10.13
CA PRO A 69 13.06 1.39 10.95
C PRO A 69 11.82 0.54 11.23
N ASP A 70 11.98 -0.78 11.31
CA ASP A 70 10.92 -1.73 11.68
C ASP A 70 10.49 -1.57 13.15
N SER A 71 9.69 -0.53 13.40
CA SER A 71 9.27 -0.06 14.71
C SER A 71 8.04 0.84 14.59
N GLU A 72 7.33 1.05 15.69
CA GLU A 72 6.19 1.98 15.73
C GLU A 72 6.57 3.42 15.35
N ALA A 73 7.80 3.85 15.66
CA ALA A 73 8.30 5.16 15.27
C ALA A 73 8.46 5.26 13.74
N GLY A 74 9.00 4.22 13.10
CA GLY A 74 9.13 4.15 11.64
C GLY A 74 7.77 4.12 10.93
N LYS A 75 6.81 3.35 11.45
CA LYS A 75 5.43 3.32 10.93
C LYS A 75 4.77 4.70 10.98
N ARG A 76 4.86 5.39 12.12
CA ARG A 76 4.32 6.75 12.28
C ARG A 76 5.00 7.75 11.34
N LYS A 77 6.33 7.65 11.19
CA LYS A 77 7.09 8.50 10.26
C LYS A 77 6.64 8.28 8.82
N LEU A 78 6.54 7.02 8.38
CA LEU A 78 6.08 6.66 7.05
C LEU A 78 4.66 7.21 6.80
N GLN A 79 3.75 7.00 7.74
CA GLN A 79 2.38 7.52 7.63
C GLN A 79 2.36 9.05 7.46
N LEU A 80 3.14 9.79 8.25
CA LEU A 80 3.22 11.25 8.12
C LEU A 80 3.76 11.68 6.75
N ASP A 81 4.84 11.04 6.29
CA ASP A 81 5.47 11.35 5.00
C ASP A 81 4.50 11.04 3.83
N LEU A 82 3.79 9.91 3.88
CA LEU A 82 2.80 9.52 2.86
C LEU A 82 1.57 10.42 2.83
N PHE A 83 1.17 11.01 3.96
CA PHE A 83 0.03 11.91 4.06
C PHE A 83 0.40 13.37 3.74
N SER A 84 1.67 13.66 3.46
CA SER A 84 2.07 14.98 2.97
C SER A 84 1.40 15.27 1.62
N PRO A 85 1.03 16.53 1.33
CA PRO A 85 0.39 16.89 0.06
C PRO A 85 1.23 16.50 -1.16
N ASP A 86 2.56 16.60 -1.06
CA ASP A 86 3.49 16.27 -2.15
C ASP A 86 3.46 14.78 -2.55
N VAL A 87 3.02 13.90 -1.66
CA VAL A 87 2.86 12.47 -1.94
C VAL A 87 1.39 12.14 -2.16
N LYS A 88 0.52 12.52 -1.22
CA LYS A 88 -0.90 12.16 -1.25
C LYS A 88 -1.62 12.72 -2.47
N ASP A 89 -1.37 13.98 -2.82
CA ASP A 89 -2.10 14.67 -3.89
C ASP A 89 -1.39 14.53 -5.25
N ASP A 90 -0.29 13.79 -5.30
CA ASP A 90 0.41 13.50 -6.55
C ASP A 90 -0.48 12.66 -7.50
N PRO A 91 -0.62 13.06 -8.78
CA PRO A 91 -1.48 12.36 -9.73
C PRO A 91 -1.12 10.89 -9.95
N PHE A 92 0.16 10.52 -9.89
CA PHE A 92 0.59 9.13 -10.07
C PHE A 92 0.24 8.28 -8.84
N VAL A 93 0.35 8.85 -7.64
CA VAL A 93 -0.09 8.20 -6.41
C VAL A 93 -1.60 8.01 -6.39
N GLN A 94 -2.38 9.04 -6.76
CA GLN A 94 -3.84 8.94 -6.88
C GLN A 94 -4.27 7.87 -7.89
N ALA A 95 -3.60 7.81 -9.05
CA ALA A 95 -3.88 6.80 -10.06
C ALA A 95 -3.52 5.38 -9.58
N ALA A 96 -2.38 5.22 -8.91
CA ALA A 96 -1.94 3.93 -8.38
C ALA A 96 -2.84 3.44 -7.23
N ASP A 97 -3.30 4.32 -6.33
CA ASP A 97 -4.26 3.99 -5.28
C ASP A 97 -5.61 3.57 -5.87
N LEU A 98 -6.13 4.33 -6.83
CA LEU A 98 -7.38 3.98 -7.52
C LEU A 98 -7.25 2.61 -8.21
N LYS A 99 -6.14 2.36 -8.91
CA LYS A 99 -5.89 1.07 -9.56
C LYS A 99 -5.85 -0.07 -8.53
N LEU A 100 -5.12 0.11 -7.44
CA LEU A 100 -5.05 -0.88 -6.36
C LEU A 100 -6.45 -1.20 -5.84
N ARG A 101 -7.28 -0.19 -5.57
CA ARG A 101 -8.66 -0.39 -5.12
C ARG A 101 -9.50 -1.22 -6.09
N LEU A 102 -9.48 -0.84 -7.37
CA LEU A 102 -10.27 -1.51 -8.41
C LEU A 102 -9.89 -2.98 -8.61
N ILE A 103 -8.64 -3.35 -8.29
CA ILE A 103 -8.18 -4.75 -8.36
C ILE A 103 -8.41 -5.49 -7.04
N LYS A 104 -8.10 -4.86 -5.90
CA LYS A 104 -8.17 -5.48 -4.57
C LYS A 104 -9.61 -5.81 -4.15
N TYR A 105 -10.59 -5.03 -4.59
CA TYR A 105 -11.99 -5.13 -4.16
C TYR A 105 -12.93 -5.62 -5.26
N THR A 106 -12.65 -6.79 -5.85
CA THR A 106 -13.47 -7.37 -6.94
C THR A 106 -14.35 -8.54 -6.51
N ALA A 107 -14.17 -9.08 -5.29
CA ALA A 107 -14.95 -10.23 -4.85
C ALA A 107 -16.42 -9.83 -4.60
N PRO A 108 -17.37 -10.77 -4.77
CA PRO A 108 -18.77 -10.53 -4.41
C PRO A 108 -18.92 -10.27 -2.89
N PRO A 109 -19.98 -9.55 -2.46
CA PRO A 109 -20.27 -9.34 -1.05
C PRO A 109 -20.33 -10.66 -0.29
N ARG A 110 -19.72 -10.72 0.91
CA ARG A 110 -19.84 -11.89 1.78
C ARG A 110 -21.32 -12.03 2.15
N GLN A 111 -21.93 -13.17 1.83
CA GLN A 111 -23.28 -13.46 2.28
C GLN A 111 -23.29 -13.39 3.81
N LYS A 112 -23.94 -12.37 4.36
CA LYS A 112 -24.24 -12.31 5.79
C LYS A 112 -25.26 -13.42 6.04
N ASN A 113 -24.82 -14.53 6.63
CA ASN A 113 -25.75 -15.50 7.20
C ASN A 113 -26.54 -14.75 8.29
N ILE A 114 -27.82 -14.55 8.00
CA ILE A 114 -28.81 -13.90 8.89
C ILE A 114 -29.12 -14.83 10.06
#